data_AF-A0A353HTR6-F1
#
_entry.id   AF-A0A353HTR6-F1
#
_cell.length_a   1.000
_cell.length_b   1.000
_cell.length_c   1.000
_cell.angle_alpha   90.00
_cell.angle_beta   90.00
_cell.angle_gamma   90.00
#
_symmetry.space_group_name_H-M   'P 1'
#
loop_
_entity.id
_entity.type
_entity.pdbx_description
1 polymer ?
#
loop_
_entity_poly.entity_id
_entity_poly.type
_entity_poly.pdbx_seq_one_letter_code
_entity_poly.pdbx_strand_id
1 'polypeptide(L)'
;ASVSLLAAQVDFTEPGELSLFVDDSEVSFLEAGMWSQGYLDTHQMAGAFQLLRSNDLVWSRQLRHYLLDVPDRQTDLMSWNADATRMPYRMHSEYLRQLFLNDDLASARYLVDGRPVALTDIQVPIFALGTRTDHVAPWRSVYKIGLLSDTETSFLLTSGGHNAGVVAPPGDAGRSYQFTTRAPDAPYIDPERWQQEVPSVKGIWWPAWEAWLAQLAGPWVEPPPPAASLGPAPGRYVLEP
;
A
#
# COMPACT_ATOMS: atom_id res chain seq x y z
N ALA A 1 19.54 0.10 10.83
CA ALA A 1 18.08 0.34 10.75
C ALA A 1 17.74 0.68 9.30
N SER A 2 16.56 0.31 8.84
CA SER A 2 16.09 0.53 7.47
C SER A 2 14.56 0.60 7.44
N VAL A 3 13.99 1.03 6.31
CA VAL A 3 12.53 1.14 6.10
C VAL A 3 12.12 0.30 4.88
N SER A 4 11.02 -0.44 4.98
CA SER A 4 10.39 -1.12 3.85
C SER A 4 8.96 -0.63 3.67
N LEU A 5 8.67 -0.09 2.49
CA LEU A 5 7.37 0.45 2.07
C LEU A 5 6.76 -0.48 1.03
N LEU A 6 5.73 -1.24 1.41
CA LEU A 6 5.13 -2.26 0.54
C LEU A 6 3.79 -1.77 -0.01
N ALA A 7 3.73 -1.47 -1.31
CA ALA A 7 2.57 -0.87 -1.98
C ALA A 7 2.06 0.40 -1.25
N ALA A 8 2.97 1.18 -0.66
CA ALA A 8 2.64 2.36 0.14
C ALA A 8 2.87 3.64 -0.68
N GLN A 9 1.85 4.48 -0.74
CA GLN A 9 1.92 5.80 -1.35
C GLN A 9 2.37 6.83 -0.31
N VAL A 10 3.26 7.72 -0.72
CA VAL A 10 3.73 8.87 0.08
C VAL A 10 3.44 10.21 -0.58
N ASP A 11 3.06 10.16 -1.86
CA ASP A 11 2.58 11.23 -2.71
C ASP A 11 1.24 10.77 -3.28
N PHE A 12 0.23 11.60 -3.09
CA PHE A 12 -1.16 11.35 -3.45
C PHE A 12 -1.63 12.25 -4.59
N THR A 13 -0.73 12.86 -5.37
CA THR A 13 -1.10 13.61 -6.59
C THR A 13 -1.65 12.69 -7.69
N GLU A 14 -1.28 11.41 -7.68
CA GLU A 14 -1.79 10.38 -8.60
C GLU A 14 -2.16 9.09 -7.84
N PRO A 15 -3.11 9.15 -6.89
CA PRO A 15 -3.34 8.10 -5.90
C PRO A 15 -4.09 6.87 -6.48
N GLY A 16 -4.28 6.84 -7.80
CA GLY A 16 -5.06 5.84 -8.52
C GLY A 16 -6.52 6.21 -8.66
N GLU A 17 -7.34 5.19 -8.86
CA GLU A 17 -8.79 5.35 -9.09
C GLU A 17 -9.51 6.02 -7.92
N LEU A 18 -8.90 6.04 -6.73
CA LEU A 18 -9.41 6.79 -5.58
C LEU A 18 -9.51 8.30 -5.84
N SER A 19 -8.65 8.90 -6.66
CA SER A 19 -8.73 10.34 -6.99
C SER A 19 -10.03 10.76 -7.67
N LEU A 20 -10.73 9.82 -8.32
CA LEU A 20 -12.02 10.08 -8.94
C LEU A 20 -13.15 10.23 -7.91
N PHE A 21 -12.89 9.92 -6.64
CA PHE A 21 -13.87 9.72 -5.57
C PHE A 21 -13.48 10.45 -4.27
N VAL A 22 -12.51 11.35 -4.35
CA VAL A 22 -12.16 12.21 -3.22
C VAL A 22 -12.21 13.65 -3.70
N ASP A 23 -13.37 14.26 -3.56
CA ASP A 23 -13.55 15.71 -3.57
C ASP A 23 -13.99 16.25 -2.19
N ASP A 24 -13.93 17.57 -2.01
CA ASP A 24 -14.33 18.22 -0.76
C ASP A 24 -15.78 17.92 -0.35
N SER A 25 -16.68 17.74 -1.31
CA SER A 25 -18.10 17.48 -1.05
C SER A 25 -18.31 16.04 -0.56
N GLU A 26 -17.64 15.08 -1.18
CA GLU A 26 -17.67 13.66 -0.80
C GLU A 26 -17.05 13.45 0.58
N VAL A 27 -15.90 14.07 0.86
CA VAL A 27 -15.28 14.01 2.19
C VAL A 27 -16.18 14.65 3.24
N SER A 28 -16.76 15.83 2.96
CA SER A 28 -17.69 16.48 3.89
C SER A 28 -18.95 15.65 4.13
N PHE A 29 -19.44 14.91 3.12
CA PHE A 29 -20.56 13.99 3.26
C PHE A 29 -20.22 12.80 4.19
N LEU A 30 -19.05 12.18 4.00
CA LEU A 30 -18.58 11.11 4.88
C LEU A 30 -18.38 11.60 6.32
N GLU A 31 -17.84 12.81 6.48
CA GLU A 31 -17.67 13.44 7.80
C GLU A 31 -19.00 13.71 8.49
N ALA A 32 -20.01 14.19 7.77
CA ALA A 32 -21.34 14.40 8.30
C ALA A 32 -21.98 13.09 8.78
N GLY A 33 -21.79 11.99 8.05
CA GLY A 33 -22.25 10.66 8.47
C GLY A 33 -21.53 10.14 9.73
N MET A 34 -20.22 10.38 9.81
CA MET A 34 -19.42 9.98 10.97
C MET A 34 -19.64 10.87 12.20
N TRP A 35 -20.14 12.10 12.04
CA TRP A 35 -20.27 13.06 13.14
C TRP A 35 -21.06 12.52 14.34
N SER A 36 -22.14 11.78 14.09
CA SER A 36 -22.95 11.17 15.16
C SER A 36 -22.44 9.81 15.64
N GLN A 37 -21.79 9.03 14.76
CA GLN A 37 -21.44 7.63 15.01
C GLN A 37 -19.98 7.44 15.44
N GLY A 38 -19.10 8.38 15.13
CA GLY A 38 -17.67 8.36 15.43
C GLY A 38 -16.82 7.47 14.51
N TYR A 39 -17.42 6.76 13.55
CA TYR A 39 -16.75 5.92 12.55
C TYR A 39 -17.71 5.60 11.39
N LEU A 40 -17.18 5.12 10.27
CA LEU A 40 -17.96 4.47 9.20
C LEU A 40 -18.01 2.98 9.47
N ASP A 41 -19.21 2.39 9.50
CA ASP A 41 -19.34 0.94 9.49
C ASP A 41 -19.00 0.38 8.09
N THR A 42 -18.75 -0.93 8.04
CA THR A 42 -18.35 -1.63 6.82
C THR A 42 -19.38 -1.51 5.69
N HIS A 43 -20.67 -1.48 6.01
CA HIS A 43 -21.74 -1.34 5.02
C HIS A 43 -21.83 0.10 4.50
N GLN A 44 -21.62 1.10 5.35
CA GLN A 44 -21.57 2.51 4.96
C GLN A 44 -20.36 2.79 4.06
N MET A 45 -19.20 2.23 4.40
CA MET A 45 -17.99 2.32 3.58
C MET A 45 -18.17 1.59 2.24
N ALA A 46 -18.67 0.35 2.25
CA ALA A 46 -18.97 -0.38 1.02
C ALA A 46 -20.03 0.33 0.16
N GLY A 47 -21.06 0.93 0.79
CA GLY A 47 -22.09 1.69 0.12
C GLY A 47 -21.56 2.98 -0.51
N ALA A 48 -20.69 3.72 0.19
CA ALA A 48 -19.98 4.87 -0.37
C ALA A 48 -19.13 4.45 -1.57
N PHE A 49 -18.32 3.39 -1.44
CA PHE A 49 -17.52 2.86 -2.55
C PHE A 49 -18.38 2.32 -3.72
N GLN A 50 -19.53 1.71 -3.48
CA GLN A 50 -20.42 1.19 -4.52
C GLN A 50 -21.16 2.31 -5.28
N LEU A 51 -21.60 3.36 -4.58
CA LEU A 51 -22.22 4.54 -5.19
C LEU A 51 -21.22 5.30 -6.06
N LEU A 52 -19.94 5.29 -5.67
CA LEU A 52 -18.86 5.98 -6.35
C LEU A 52 -18.23 5.15 -7.47
N ARG A 53 -18.18 3.81 -7.34
CA ARG A 53 -17.45 2.90 -8.24
C ARG A 53 -18.35 1.84 -8.90
N SER A 54 -19.44 2.28 -9.50
CA SER A 54 -20.46 1.41 -10.11
C SER A 54 -19.94 0.52 -11.26
N ASN A 55 -18.89 0.92 -11.98
CA ASN A 55 -18.43 0.20 -13.17
C ASN A 55 -17.54 -1.03 -12.90
N ASP A 56 -16.46 -0.94 -12.10
CA ASP A 56 -15.46 -2.03 -12.10
C ASP A 56 -15.74 -3.18 -11.11
N LEU A 57 -16.29 -2.88 -9.92
CA LEU A 57 -16.49 -3.90 -8.88
C LEU A 57 -17.82 -4.66 -9.02
N VAL A 58 -18.86 -3.98 -9.52
CA VAL A 58 -20.18 -4.57 -9.70
C VAL A 58 -20.27 -5.23 -11.08
N TRP A 59 -19.92 -4.54 -12.16
CA TRP A 59 -20.13 -5.06 -13.52
C TRP A 59 -19.21 -6.23 -13.87
N SER A 60 -17.93 -6.20 -13.50
CA SER A 60 -16.98 -7.28 -13.86
C SER A 60 -17.24 -8.60 -13.12
N ARG A 61 -17.79 -8.53 -11.90
CA ARG A 61 -18.20 -9.71 -11.13
C ARG A 61 -19.52 -10.25 -11.66
N GLN A 62 -20.51 -9.39 -11.89
CA GLN A 62 -21.77 -9.77 -12.51
C GLN A 62 -21.57 -10.37 -13.90
N LEU A 63 -20.67 -9.84 -14.74
CA LEU A 63 -20.35 -10.44 -16.05
C LEU A 63 -19.83 -11.88 -15.92
N ARG A 64 -18.91 -12.12 -14.97
CA ARG A 64 -18.31 -13.45 -14.78
C ARG A 64 -19.30 -14.47 -14.21
N HIS A 65 -20.12 -14.07 -13.25
CA HIS A 65 -21.14 -14.94 -12.65
C HIS A 65 -22.34 -15.15 -13.57
N TYR A 66 -22.89 -14.06 -14.11
CA TYR A 66 -24.16 -14.10 -14.82
C TYR A 66 -24.00 -14.51 -16.29
N LEU A 67 -22.95 -14.07 -16.98
CA LEU A 67 -22.76 -14.38 -18.40
C LEU A 67 -21.82 -15.56 -18.66
N LEU A 68 -20.83 -15.79 -17.80
CA LEU A 68 -19.79 -16.81 -18.03
C LEU A 68 -19.91 -18.05 -17.14
N ASP A 69 -20.86 -18.07 -16.19
CA ASP A 69 -21.07 -19.16 -15.22
C ASP A 69 -19.77 -19.62 -14.52
N VAL A 70 -18.87 -18.66 -14.27
CA VAL A 70 -17.61 -18.94 -13.56
C VAL A 70 -17.88 -18.81 -12.06
N PRO A 71 -17.82 -19.90 -11.28
CA PRO A 71 -18.08 -19.84 -9.84
C PRO A 71 -17.02 -19.01 -9.12
N ASP A 72 -17.44 -18.22 -8.13
CA ASP A 72 -16.50 -17.57 -7.19
C ASP A 72 -15.75 -18.67 -6.44
N ARG A 73 -14.47 -18.87 -6.79
CA ARG A 73 -13.57 -19.64 -5.93
C ARG A 73 -13.25 -18.77 -4.74
N GLN A 74 -13.74 -19.14 -3.57
CA GLN A 74 -13.27 -18.53 -2.33
C GLN A 74 -11.76 -18.78 -2.20
N THR A 75 -11.03 -17.71 -1.92
CA THR A 75 -9.58 -17.73 -1.67
C THR A 75 -9.32 -17.08 -0.32
N ASP A 76 -8.18 -17.39 0.30
CA ASP A 76 -7.80 -16.81 1.59
C ASP A 76 -7.78 -15.27 1.55
N LEU A 77 -7.38 -14.69 0.41
CA LEU A 77 -7.41 -13.24 0.18
C LEU A 77 -8.84 -12.67 0.16
N MET A 78 -9.83 -13.42 -0.32
CA MET A 78 -11.22 -12.98 -0.28
C MET A 78 -11.77 -13.00 1.15
N SER A 79 -11.39 -14.00 1.95
CA SER A 79 -11.74 -14.05 3.38
C SER A 79 -11.13 -12.87 4.14
N TRP A 80 -9.83 -12.59 3.91
CA TRP A 80 -9.16 -11.42 4.50
C TRP A 80 -9.80 -10.09 4.07
N ASN A 81 -10.14 -9.93 2.79
CA ASN A 81 -10.74 -8.69 2.29
C ASN A 81 -12.17 -8.46 2.80
N ALA A 82 -12.88 -9.53 3.18
CA ALA A 82 -14.22 -9.42 3.77
C ALA A 82 -14.19 -9.05 5.26
N ASP A 83 -13.06 -9.31 5.94
CA ASP A 83 -12.86 -9.05 7.36
C ASP A 83 -12.40 -7.60 7.59
N ALA A 84 -13.33 -6.67 7.39
CA ALA A 84 -13.05 -5.24 7.44
C ALA A 84 -12.92 -4.71 8.88
N THR A 85 -12.13 -3.65 9.03
CA THR A 85 -11.96 -2.95 10.31
C THR A 85 -12.58 -1.56 10.26
N ARG A 86 -12.94 -1.04 11.44
CA ARG A 86 -13.44 0.34 11.60
C ARG A 86 -12.27 1.26 11.92
N MET A 87 -12.27 2.46 11.35
CA MET A 87 -11.33 3.51 11.72
C MET A 87 -12.08 4.67 12.41
N PRO A 88 -11.49 5.29 13.46
CA PRO A 88 -12.11 6.45 14.10
C PRO A 88 -12.30 7.62 13.14
N TYR A 89 -13.37 8.39 13.35
CA TYR A 89 -13.72 9.58 12.57
C TYR A 89 -12.52 10.49 12.28
N ARG A 90 -11.77 10.84 13.32
CA ARG A 90 -10.60 11.72 13.20
C ARG A 90 -9.55 11.15 12.26
N MET A 91 -9.25 9.86 12.36
CA MET A 91 -8.28 9.20 11.50
C MET A 91 -8.76 9.22 10.04
N HIS A 92 -10.01 8.83 9.79
CA HIS A 92 -10.59 8.86 8.43
C HIS A 92 -10.57 10.25 7.80
N SER A 93 -11.03 11.27 8.55
CA SER A 93 -11.10 12.66 8.09
C SER A 93 -9.71 13.23 7.80
N GLU A 94 -8.77 13.08 8.74
CA GLU A 94 -7.40 13.58 8.56
C GLU A 94 -6.69 12.85 7.40
N TYR A 95 -6.89 11.54 7.24
CA TYR A 95 -6.31 10.77 6.15
C TYR A 95 -6.83 11.23 4.77
N LEU A 96 -8.14 11.39 4.60
CA LEU A 96 -8.71 11.82 3.32
C LEU A 96 -8.39 13.28 3.01
N ARG A 97 -8.51 14.19 3.98
CA ARG A 97 -8.23 15.62 3.75
C ARG A 97 -6.75 15.89 3.59
N GLN A 98 -5.92 15.46 4.53
CA GLN A 98 -4.53 15.88 4.57
C GLN A 98 -3.69 15.08 3.58
N LEU A 99 -4.02 13.81 3.29
CA LEU A 99 -3.25 13.03 2.32
C LEU A 99 -3.89 13.04 0.94
N PHE A 100 -5.12 12.52 0.80
CA PHE A 100 -5.71 12.36 -0.54
C PHE A 100 -6.09 13.68 -1.23
N LEU A 101 -6.65 14.65 -0.49
CA LEU A 101 -7.04 15.95 -1.07
C LEU A 101 -5.86 16.91 -1.15
N ASN A 102 -5.16 17.13 -0.04
CA ASN A 102 -4.17 18.20 0.08
C ASN A 102 -2.74 17.75 -0.22
N ASP A 103 -2.46 16.44 -0.17
CA ASP A 103 -1.11 15.88 -0.29
C ASP A 103 -0.09 16.56 0.64
N ASP A 104 -0.52 16.81 1.88
CA ASP A 104 0.24 17.52 2.90
C ASP A 104 1.51 16.75 3.30
N LEU A 105 1.55 15.43 3.16
CA LEU A 105 2.73 14.62 3.47
C LEU A 105 3.87 14.87 2.47
N ALA A 106 3.62 14.73 1.17
CA ALA A 106 4.62 15.01 0.14
C ALA A 106 5.02 16.49 0.11
N SER A 107 4.11 17.37 0.52
CA SER A 107 4.35 18.81 0.61
C SER A 107 5.00 19.30 1.92
N ALA A 108 5.38 18.40 2.84
CA ALA A 108 5.93 18.72 4.16
C ALA A 108 5.04 19.67 5.01
N ARG A 109 3.72 19.62 4.84
CA ARG A 109 2.72 20.35 5.63
C ARG A 109 2.02 19.46 6.66
N TYR A 110 2.17 18.15 6.56
CA TYR A 110 1.55 17.20 7.49
C TYR A 110 2.15 17.36 8.90
N LEU A 111 1.29 17.56 9.92
CA LEU A 111 1.72 17.84 11.28
C LEU A 111 1.56 16.62 12.19
N VAL A 112 2.62 16.27 12.91
CA VAL A 112 2.61 15.29 14.00
C VAL A 112 3.03 15.99 15.29
N ASP A 113 2.16 15.94 16.31
CA ASP A 113 2.34 16.70 17.57
C ASP A 113 2.64 18.18 17.34
N GLY A 114 1.95 18.79 16.36
CA GLY A 114 2.11 20.19 15.98
C GLY A 114 3.40 20.53 15.24
N ARG A 115 4.18 19.54 14.81
CA ARG A 115 5.43 19.73 14.05
C ARG A 115 5.31 19.15 12.64
N PRO A 116 5.75 19.88 11.60
CA PRO A 116 5.77 19.33 10.24
C PRO A 116 6.73 18.15 10.17
N VAL A 117 6.34 17.13 9.40
CA VAL A 117 7.20 16.00 9.06
C VAL A 117 7.62 16.10 7.61
N ALA A 118 8.91 15.89 7.35
CA ALA A 118 9.46 15.82 6.01
C ALA A 118 10.05 14.43 5.77
N LEU A 119 9.71 13.81 4.65
CA LEU A 119 10.23 12.47 4.29
C LEU A 119 11.75 12.48 4.06
N THR A 120 12.31 13.64 3.71
CA THR A 120 13.77 13.87 3.59
C THR A 120 14.50 13.71 4.91
N ASP A 121 13.83 13.79 6.07
CA ASP A 121 14.44 13.55 7.37
C ASP A 121 14.70 12.05 7.65
N ILE A 122 14.21 11.15 6.79
CA ILE A 122 14.49 9.71 6.86
C ILE A 122 15.89 9.44 6.31
N GLN A 123 16.86 9.24 7.21
CA GLN A 123 18.28 9.05 6.88
C GLN A 123 18.72 7.58 6.79
N VAL A 124 17.79 6.63 6.78
CA VAL A 124 18.08 5.20 6.67
C VAL A 124 17.75 4.68 5.27
N PRO A 125 18.35 3.57 4.80
CA PRO A 125 18.00 3.00 3.50
C PRO A 125 16.51 2.64 3.39
N ILE A 126 15.92 2.94 2.25
CA ILE A 126 14.51 2.69 1.95
C ILE A 126 14.40 1.59 0.90
N PHE A 127 13.56 0.60 1.14
CA PHE A 127 13.10 -0.36 0.14
C PHE A 127 11.64 -0.07 -0.17
N ALA A 128 11.30 0.20 -1.42
CA ALA A 128 9.94 0.51 -1.86
C ALA A 128 9.48 -0.50 -2.91
N LEU A 129 8.28 -1.07 -2.71
CA LEU A 129 7.68 -2.07 -3.60
C LEU A 129 6.43 -1.50 -4.26
N GLY A 130 6.41 -1.50 -5.59
CA GLY A 130 5.21 -1.31 -6.41
C GLY A 130 4.75 -2.62 -7.07
N THR A 131 3.46 -2.69 -7.44
CA THR A 131 2.92 -3.79 -8.25
C THR A 131 2.47 -3.28 -9.62
N ARG A 132 2.76 -4.04 -10.69
CA ARG A 132 2.61 -3.56 -12.08
C ARG A 132 1.18 -3.19 -12.47
N THR A 133 0.20 -3.92 -11.95
CA THR A 133 -1.23 -3.71 -12.24
C THR A 133 -1.98 -3.33 -10.97
N ASP A 134 -1.32 -2.55 -10.09
CA ASP A 134 -1.97 -1.96 -8.93
C ASP A 134 -2.88 -0.81 -9.32
N HIS A 135 -4.15 -0.89 -8.95
CA HIS A 135 -5.12 0.20 -9.11
C HIS A 135 -5.38 0.94 -7.79
N VAL A 136 -4.94 0.37 -6.65
CA VAL A 136 -5.12 0.92 -5.30
C VAL A 136 -3.96 1.83 -4.95
N ALA A 137 -2.73 1.38 -5.22
CA ALA A 137 -1.50 2.12 -5.06
C ALA A 137 -0.67 2.05 -6.35
N PRO A 138 -1.02 2.85 -7.38
CA PRO A 138 -0.32 2.80 -8.65
C PRO A 138 1.19 2.92 -8.45
N TRP A 139 1.95 1.99 -9.04
CA TRP A 139 3.39 1.92 -8.77
C TRP A 139 4.14 3.20 -9.14
N ARG A 140 3.60 4.01 -10.07
CA ARG A 140 4.12 5.34 -10.42
C ARG A 140 4.05 6.32 -9.25
N SER A 141 2.96 6.29 -8.49
CA SER A 141 2.84 7.10 -7.27
C SER A 141 3.78 6.58 -6.18
N VAL A 142 3.85 5.25 -6.01
CA VAL A 142 4.81 4.63 -5.07
C VAL A 142 6.26 4.99 -5.43
N TYR A 143 6.60 5.04 -6.72
CA TYR A 143 7.94 5.38 -7.24
C TYR A 143 8.38 6.81 -6.87
N LYS A 144 7.44 7.73 -6.60
CA LYS A 144 7.74 9.11 -6.20
C LYS A 144 8.42 9.21 -4.83
N ILE A 145 8.48 8.15 -4.03
CA ILE A 145 9.32 8.13 -2.82
C ILE A 145 10.76 8.54 -3.13
N GLY A 146 11.29 8.16 -4.29
CA GLY A 146 12.65 8.52 -4.70
C GLY A 146 12.86 10.02 -4.96
N LEU A 147 11.79 10.80 -5.12
CA LEU A 147 11.81 12.28 -5.21
C LEU A 147 11.71 12.94 -3.83
N LEU A 148 11.23 12.21 -2.82
CA LEU A 148 10.92 12.71 -1.48
C LEU A 148 11.90 12.17 -0.42
N SER A 149 13.03 11.61 -0.86
CA SER A 149 14.02 10.99 0.01
C SER A 149 15.45 11.32 -0.44
N ASP A 150 16.30 11.68 0.53
CA ASP A 150 17.72 12.00 0.32
C ASP A 150 18.66 10.84 0.74
N THR A 151 18.14 9.62 0.74
CA THR A 151 18.83 8.39 1.17
C THR A 151 18.88 7.36 0.06
N GLU A 152 19.68 6.31 0.27
CA GLU A 152 19.69 5.16 -0.63
C GLU A 152 18.28 4.57 -0.73
N THR A 153 17.76 4.50 -1.96
CA THR A 153 16.41 4.03 -2.22
C THR A 153 16.43 2.88 -3.22
N SER A 154 16.09 1.70 -2.73
CA SER A 154 15.89 0.50 -3.53
C SER A 154 14.42 0.42 -3.97
N PHE A 155 14.17 0.40 -5.28
CA PHE A 155 12.82 0.27 -5.82
C PHE A 155 12.66 -1.08 -6.51
N LEU A 156 11.60 -1.79 -6.14
CA LEU A 156 11.22 -3.07 -6.72
C LEU A 156 9.81 -2.97 -7.34
N LEU A 157 9.68 -3.42 -8.59
CA LEU A 157 8.41 -3.50 -9.29
C LEU A 157 8.09 -4.96 -9.61
N THR A 158 7.02 -5.50 -9.04
CA THR A 158 6.63 -6.92 -9.24
C THR A 158 5.39 -7.10 -10.10
N SER A 159 5.29 -8.22 -10.80
CA SER A 159 4.12 -8.64 -11.57
C SER A 159 2.91 -8.95 -10.67
N GLY A 160 1.72 -8.52 -11.10
CA GLY A 160 0.46 -8.73 -10.38
C GLY A 160 -0.19 -7.42 -9.96
N GLY A 161 -1.42 -7.50 -9.46
CA GLY A 161 -2.13 -6.39 -8.83
C GLY A 161 -1.86 -6.32 -7.33
N HIS A 162 -2.49 -5.37 -6.64
CA HIS A 162 -2.21 -5.00 -5.24
C HIS A 162 -1.83 -6.17 -4.31
N ASN A 163 -2.80 -7.02 -3.96
CA ASN A 163 -2.57 -8.13 -3.03
C ASN A 163 -1.75 -9.25 -3.66
N ALA A 164 -2.06 -9.62 -4.91
CA ALA A 164 -1.44 -10.76 -5.58
C ALA A 164 0.04 -10.51 -5.91
N GLY A 165 0.47 -9.26 -6.07
CA GLY A 165 1.86 -8.86 -6.29
C GLY A 165 2.65 -8.79 -5.00
N VAL A 166 2.07 -8.23 -3.93
CA VAL A 166 2.73 -8.15 -2.61
C VAL A 166 2.86 -9.53 -1.98
N VAL A 167 1.75 -10.29 -1.91
CA VAL A 167 1.71 -11.64 -1.36
C VAL A 167 2.05 -12.64 -2.48
N ALA A 168 3.35 -12.88 -2.66
CA ALA A 168 3.90 -13.72 -3.72
C ALA A 168 4.52 -15.01 -3.15
N PRO A 169 3.72 -16.01 -2.74
CA PRO A 169 4.23 -17.23 -2.16
C PRO A 169 5.13 -18.01 -3.15
N PRO A 170 6.15 -18.74 -2.66
CA PRO A 170 6.98 -19.60 -3.50
C PRO A 170 6.14 -20.64 -4.27
N GLY A 171 6.50 -20.88 -5.53
CA GLY A 171 5.87 -21.90 -6.38
C GLY A 171 4.92 -21.36 -7.45
N ASP A 172 4.61 -20.06 -7.45
CA ASP A 172 3.76 -19.45 -8.47
C ASP A 172 4.54 -19.21 -9.79
N ALA A 173 4.23 -20.02 -10.80
CA ALA A 173 4.90 -19.97 -12.10
C ALA A 173 4.46 -18.73 -12.89
N GLY A 174 5.43 -17.99 -13.44
CA GLY A 174 5.17 -16.82 -14.30
C GLY A 174 5.31 -15.46 -13.63
N ARG A 175 5.71 -15.41 -12.35
CA ARG A 175 6.06 -14.15 -11.69
C ARG A 175 7.37 -13.57 -12.21
N SER A 176 7.45 -12.25 -12.21
CA SER A 176 8.68 -11.53 -12.45
C SER A 176 8.74 -10.23 -11.66
N TYR A 177 9.93 -9.68 -11.52
CA TYR A 177 10.15 -8.38 -10.92
C TYR A 177 11.28 -7.62 -11.61
N GLN A 178 11.36 -6.32 -11.37
CA GLN A 178 12.47 -5.43 -11.73
C GLN A 178 12.97 -4.80 -10.44
N PHE A 179 14.28 -4.65 -10.30
CA PHE A 179 14.88 -4.16 -9.07
C PHE A 179 16.12 -3.31 -9.36
N THR A 180 16.20 -2.15 -8.72
CA THR A 180 17.42 -1.34 -8.72
C THR A 180 17.57 -0.58 -7.41
N THR A 181 18.77 -0.11 -7.14
CA THR A 181 19.08 0.78 -6.02
C THR A 181 19.59 2.11 -6.56
N ARG A 182 18.95 3.20 -6.15
CA ARG A 182 19.36 4.58 -6.43
C ARG A 182 20.22 5.10 -5.28
N ALA A 183 21.44 5.54 -5.59
CA ALA A 183 22.28 6.26 -4.63
C ALA A 183 21.70 7.66 -4.33
N PRO A 184 21.95 8.24 -3.14
CA PRO A 184 21.40 9.54 -2.76
C PRO A 184 21.61 10.67 -3.79
N ASP A 185 22.78 10.70 -4.43
CA ASP A 185 23.22 11.70 -5.40
C ASP A 185 22.94 11.32 -6.86
N ALA A 186 22.35 10.15 -7.11
CA ALA A 186 22.07 9.70 -8.46
C ALA A 186 20.96 10.56 -9.11
N PRO A 187 21.08 10.88 -10.42
CA PRO A 187 20.08 11.64 -11.13
C PRO A 187 18.73 10.91 -11.12
N TYR A 188 17.65 11.68 -11.15
CA TYR A 188 16.32 11.13 -11.29
C TYR A 188 16.13 10.47 -12.67
N ILE A 189 15.48 9.31 -12.67
CA ILE A 189 15.04 8.59 -13.87
C ILE A 189 13.51 8.51 -13.78
N ASP A 190 12.82 9.00 -14.81
CA ASP A 190 11.36 8.92 -14.87
C ASP A 190 10.87 7.45 -14.87
N PRO A 191 9.66 7.18 -14.35
CA PRO A 191 9.19 5.81 -14.16
C PRO A 191 9.12 5.03 -15.47
N GLU A 192 8.67 5.63 -16.58
CA GLU A 192 8.60 4.97 -17.89
C GLU A 192 9.97 4.47 -18.35
N ARG A 193 10.97 5.35 -18.30
CA ARG A 193 12.34 5.02 -18.64
C ARG A 193 12.92 3.98 -17.70
N TRP A 194 12.70 4.13 -16.40
CA TRP A 194 13.11 3.15 -15.39
C TRP A 194 12.57 1.75 -15.72
N GLN A 195 11.28 1.65 -16.06
CA GLN A 195 10.65 0.38 -16.40
C GLN A 195 11.19 -0.22 -17.71
N GLN A 196 11.65 0.60 -18.65
CA GLN A 196 12.24 0.12 -19.91
C GLN A 196 13.69 -0.33 -19.74
N GLU A 197 14.47 0.38 -18.92
CA GLU A 197 15.91 0.15 -18.76
C GLU A 197 16.25 -0.94 -17.73
N VAL A 198 15.46 -1.07 -16.66
CA VAL A 198 15.76 -2.03 -15.59
C VAL A 198 15.41 -3.45 -16.05
N PRO A 199 16.36 -4.41 -16.01
CA PRO A 199 16.09 -5.78 -16.44
C PRO A 199 15.03 -6.48 -15.58
N SER A 200 14.18 -7.29 -16.21
CA SER A 200 13.22 -8.14 -15.50
C SER A 200 13.85 -9.47 -15.12
N VAL A 201 13.71 -9.82 -13.84
CA VAL A 201 14.12 -11.10 -13.24
C VAL A 201 12.88 -11.99 -13.11
N LYS A 202 13.01 -13.25 -13.52
CA LYS A 202 11.95 -14.26 -13.33
C LYS A 202 11.94 -14.75 -11.89
N GLY A 203 10.74 -14.93 -11.33
CA GLY A 203 10.53 -15.42 -9.97
C GLY A 203 9.79 -14.43 -9.09
N ILE A 204 9.67 -14.80 -7.82
CA ILE A 204 9.10 -13.95 -6.76
C ILE A 204 10.16 -12.99 -6.22
N TRP A 205 9.72 -11.86 -5.67
CA TRP A 205 10.61 -10.79 -5.24
C TRP A 205 11.14 -10.93 -3.81
N TRP A 206 10.51 -11.78 -2.97
CA TRP A 206 10.89 -11.95 -1.56
C TRP A 206 12.38 -12.26 -1.35
N PRO A 207 13.04 -13.15 -2.14
CA PRO A 207 14.47 -13.40 -1.98
C PRO A 207 15.35 -12.16 -2.23
N ALA A 208 14.94 -11.26 -3.12
CA ALA A 208 15.66 -10.01 -3.35
C ALA A 208 15.55 -9.06 -2.16
N TRP A 209 14.36 -8.97 -1.56
CA TRP A 209 14.13 -8.19 -0.35
C TRP A 209 14.86 -8.77 0.87
N GLU A 210 14.84 -10.09 1.05
CA GLU A 210 15.60 -10.79 2.08
C GLU A 210 17.11 -10.52 1.93
N ALA A 211 17.65 -10.64 0.72
CA ALA A 211 19.05 -10.35 0.44
C ALA A 211 19.43 -8.87 0.68
N TRP A 212 18.50 -7.95 0.43
CA TRP A 212 18.66 -6.54 0.77
C TRP A 212 18.66 -6.32 2.30
N LEU A 213 17.71 -6.92 3.01
CA LEU A 213 17.63 -6.83 4.47
C LEU A 213 18.85 -7.45 5.16
N ALA A 214 19.36 -8.57 4.66
CA ALA A 214 20.52 -9.26 5.22
C ALA A 214 21.78 -8.39 5.24
N GLN A 215 21.91 -7.43 4.31
CA GLN A 215 23.02 -6.47 4.29
C GLN A 215 22.92 -5.44 5.43
N LEU A 216 21.71 -5.23 5.97
CA LEU A 216 21.39 -4.19 6.96
C LEU A 216 21.06 -4.74 8.35
N ALA A 217 20.84 -6.06 8.47
CA ALA A 217 20.40 -6.74 9.69
C ALA A 217 21.52 -7.01 10.71
N GLY A 218 22.79 -6.82 10.32
CA GLY A 218 23.94 -7.16 11.16
C GLY A 218 24.28 -8.65 11.13
N PRO A 219 25.21 -9.11 11.99
CA PRO A 219 25.63 -10.50 12.01
C PRO A 219 24.57 -11.43 12.60
N TRP A 220 24.62 -12.70 12.20
CA TRP A 220 23.85 -13.75 12.85
C TRP A 220 24.24 -13.88 14.33
N VAL A 221 23.23 -13.98 15.18
CA VAL A 221 23.37 -14.19 16.62
C VAL A 221 22.47 -15.35 17.05
N GLU A 222 22.77 -15.95 18.21
CA GLU A 222 21.89 -16.94 18.82
C GLU A 222 20.50 -16.31 19.08
N PRO A 223 19.40 -17.03 18.79
CA PRO A 223 18.06 -16.53 19.06
C PRO A 223 17.91 -16.14 20.54
N PRO A 224 17.31 -14.97 20.84
CA PRO A 224 17.05 -14.60 22.22
C PRO A 224 16.07 -15.59 22.87
N PRO A 225 16.13 -15.77 24.20
CA PRO A 225 15.16 -16.60 24.90
C PRO A 225 13.73 -16.04 24.68
N PRO A 226 12.69 -16.89 24.67
CA PRO A 226 11.32 -16.43 24.52
C PRO A 226 10.96 -15.37 25.56
N ALA A 227 10.38 -14.25 25.11
CA ALA A 227 9.89 -13.20 25.99
C ALA A 227 8.68 -13.68 26.82
N ALA A 228 8.37 -12.95 27.90
CA ALA A 228 7.14 -13.17 28.66
C ALA A 228 5.91 -13.06 27.74
N SER A 229 5.12 -14.14 27.67
CA SER A 229 3.98 -14.24 26.74
C SER A 229 2.72 -13.59 27.34
N LEU A 230 1.98 -12.86 26.49
CA LEU A 230 0.63 -12.36 26.78
C LEU A 230 -0.47 -13.33 26.30
N GLY A 231 -0.10 -14.54 25.88
CA GLY A 231 -0.95 -15.52 25.21
C GLY A 231 -0.38 -15.95 23.85
N PRO A 232 -0.94 -17.01 23.24
CA PRO A 232 -0.51 -17.45 21.91
C PRO A 232 -0.93 -16.45 20.82
N ALA A 233 -0.12 -16.35 19.76
CA ALA A 233 -0.55 -15.73 18.51
C ALA A 233 -1.77 -16.49 17.93
N PRO A 234 -2.70 -15.81 17.23
CA PRO A 234 -2.63 -14.43 16.75
C PRO A 234 -3.18 -13.38 17.73
N GLY A 235 -3.49 -13.76 18.97
CA GLY A 235 -4.08 -12.87 19.97
C GLY A 235 -5.59 -12.67 19.78
N ARG A 236 -6.16 -11.69 20.49
CA ARG A 236 -7.62 -11.46 20.53
C ARG A 236 -8.11 -10.34 19.61
N TYR A 237 -7.33 -9.30 19.35
CA TYR A 237 -7.79 -8.13 18.60
C TYR A 237 -8.10 -8.44 17.13
N VAL A 238 -7.40 -9.39 16.53
CA VAL A 238 -7.68 -9.84 15.15
C VAL A 238 -8.98 -10.63 15.04
N LEU A 239 -9.58 -11.03 16.17
CA LEU A 239 -10.82 -11.80 16.21
C LEU A 239 -12.04 -10.91 16.53
N GLU A 240 -11.84 -9.60 16.71
CA GLU A 240 -12.90 -8.66 17.01
C GLU A 240 -13.69 -8.29 15.73
N PRO A 241 -15.03 -8.15 15.81
CA PRO A 241 -15.91 -7.90 14.66
C PRO A 241 -16.18 -6.42 14.32
#